data_AF-A0A962TAZ9-F1
#
_entry.id   AF-A0A962TAZ9-F1
#
_cell.length_a   1.000
_cell.length_b   1.000
_cell.length_c   1.000
_cell.angle_alpha   90.00
_cell.angle_beta   90.00
_cell.angle_gamma   90.00
#
_symmetry.space_group_name_H-M   'P 1'
#
loop_
_entity.id
_entity.type
_entity.pdbx_description
1 polymer ?
#
loop_
_entity_poly.entity_id
_entity_poly.type
_entity_poly.pdbx_seq_one_letter_code
_entity_poly.pdbx_strand_id
1 'polypeptide(L)'
;MLQFDNVSLRRGPRLLFERATFQVHPGQKCGLTGANGTGKSSLFAMVLGTLGSDTGDVRRPAGWEIAHVAQEMPATTQTAIDFVLDGDGGLRRLQRELADAEQAADGERIAHLHAELDHIG
;
A
#
# COMPACT_ATOMS: atom_id res chain seq x y z
N MET A 1 -11.79 5.87 10.70
CA MET A 1 -12.22 6.58 9.47
C MET A 1 -11.01 7.25 8.86
N LEU A 2 -10.97 7.35 7.53
CA LEU A 2 -10.01 8.21 6.85
C LEU A 2 -10.55 9.64 6.88
N GLN A 3 -9.74 10.61 7.27
CA GLN A 3 -10.15 12.00 7.41
C GLN A 3 -9.12 12.92 6.77
N PHE A 4 -9.63 13.82 5.92
CA PHE A 4 -8.91 14.98 5.41
C PHE A 4 -9.47 16.21 6.11
N ASP A 5 -8.59 17.00 6.73
CA ASP A 5 -8.96 18.21 7.47
C ASP A 5 -8.23 19.42 6.87
N ASN A 6 -8.98 20.26 6.14
CA ASN A 6 -8.50 21.48 5.50
C ASN A 6 -7.22 21.28 4.65
N VAL A 7 -7.15 20.15 3.94
CA VAL A 7 -5.93 19.73 3.23
C VAL A 7 -5.77 20.52 1.93
N SER A 8 -4.58 21.11 1.73
CA SER A 8 -4.21 21.72 0.45
C SER A 8 -2.91 21.12 -0.07
N LEU A 9 -2.81 21.02 -1.40
CA LEU A 9 -1.63 20.49 -2.06
C LEU A 9 -1.28 21.28 -3.33
N ARG A 10 0.00 21.65 -3.43
CA ARG A 10 0.66 22.23 -4.58
C ARG A 10 1.69 21.26 -5.14
N ARG A 11 1.92 21.33 -6.45
CA ARG A 11 3.02 20.67 -7.15
C ARG A 11 3.81 21.72 -7.89
N GLY A 12 4.97 22.09 -7.33
CA GLY A 12 5.72 23.25 -7.78
C GLY A 12 4.85 24.52 -7.69
N PRO A 13 4.70 25.31 -8.77
CA PRO A 13 3.90 26.53 -8.74
C PRO A 13 2.38 26.29 -8.74
N ARG A 14 1.93 25.09 -9.09
CA ARG A 14 0.50 24.81 -9.33
C ARG A 14 -0.21 24.33 -8.08
N LEU A 15 -1.27 25.02 -7.68
CA LEU A 15 -2.25 24.52 -6.71
C LEU A 15 -3.13 23.46 -7.37
N LEU A 16 -3.14 22.25 -6.81
CA LEU A 16 -3.98 21.17 -7.30
C LEU A 16 -5.38 21.24 -6.70
N PHE A 17 -5.43 21.40 -5.38
CA PHE A 17 -6.65 21.63 -4.62
C PHE A 17 -6.34 22.32 -3.29
N GLU A 18 -7.36 22.97 -2.75
CA GLU A 18 -7.26 23.79 -1.56
C GLU A 18 -8.36 23.41 -0.57
N ARG A 19 -8.00 23.39 0.73
CA ARG A 19 -8.95 23.27 1.85
C ARG A 19 -9.89 22.07 1.76
N ALA A 20 -9.44 20.96 1.16
CA ALA A 20 -10.22 19.75 1.02
C ALA A 20 -10.51 19.15 2.40
N THR A 21 -11.79 19.02 2.74
CA THR A 21 -12.26 18.46 4.01
C THR A 21 -13.31 17.40 3.73
N PHE A 22 -13.02 16.16 4.07
CA PHE A 22 -13.94 15.03 3.91
C PHE A 22 -13.56 13.86 4.81
N GLN A 23 -14.52 12.94 4.98
CA GLN A 23 -14.34 11.73 5.76
C GLN A 23 -14.83 10.52 4.97
N VAL A 24 -14.13 9.39 5.12
CA VAL A 24 -14.52 8.08 4.57
C VAL A 24 -14.58 7.07 5.71
N HIS A 25 -15.75 6.50 5.92
CA HIS A 25 -16.04 5.54 6.98
C HIS A 25 -15.89 4.09 6.46
N PRO A 26 -15.61 3.13 7.37
CA PRO A 26 -15.66 1.70 7.04
C PRO A 26 -16.95 1.31 6.30
N GLY A 27 -16.82 0.47 5.27
CA GLY A 27 -17.94 -0.01 4.47
C GLY A 27 -18.41 0.95 3.37
N GLN A 28 -17.94 2.20 3.34
CA GLN A 28 -18.27 3.13 2.27
C GLN A 28 -17.48 2.85 0.99
N LYS A 29 -18.18 2.91 -0.14
CA LYS A 29 -17.59 2.89 -1.48
C LYS A 29 -17.67 4.31 -2.04
N CYS A 30 -16.50 4.93 -2.21
CA CYS A 30 -16.40 6.32 -2.69
C CYS A 30 -15.71 6.35 -4.05
N GLY A 31 -16.18 7.22 -4.94
CA GLY A 31 -15.54 7.51 -6.23
C GLY A 31 -14.97 8.92 -6.23
N LEU A 32 -13.74 9.07 -6.72
CA LEU A 32 -13.10 10.37 -6.95
C LEU A 32 -13.01 10.64 -8.45
N THR A 33 -13.61 11.73 -8.91
CA THR A 33 -13.60 12.15 -10.31
C THR A 33 -13.01 13.55 -10.47
N GLY A 34 -12.63 13.91 -11.69
CA GLY A 34 -12.04 15.20 -12.01
C GLY A 34 -11.15 15.12 -13.23
N ALA A 35 -10.87 16.25 -13.89
CA ALA A 35 -10.02 16.30 -15.08
C ALA A 35 -8.59 15.81 -14.79
N ASN A 36 -7.83 15.48 -15.84
CA ASN A 36 -6.42 15.12 -15.69
C ASN A 36 -5.60 16.30 -15.13
N GLY A 37 -4.69 16.02 -14.22
CA GLY A 37 -3.87 17.04 -13.55
C GLY A 37 -4.57 17.84 -12.45
N THR A 38 -5.78 17.46 -12.02
CA THR A 38 -6.48 18.08 -10.87
C THR A 38 -5.99 17.57 -9.49
N GLY A 39 -5.08 16.60 -9.48
CA GLY A 39 -4.48 16.08 -8.25
C GLY A 39 -5.06 14.78 -7.70
N LYS A 40 -5.89 14.04 -8.47
CA LYS A 40 -6.42 12.73 -8.07
C LYS A 40 -5.33 11.76 -7.59
N SER A 41 -4.32 11.50 -8.43
CA SER A 41 -3.21 10.60 -8.08
C SER A 41 -2.42 11.11 -6.88
N SER A 42 -2.31 12.44 -6.72
CA SER A 42 -1.66 13.04 -5.56
C SER A 42 -2.48 12.90 -4.27
N LEU A 43 -3.81 12.96 -4.36
CA LEU A 43 -4.70 12.67 -3.23
C LEU A 43 -4.53 11.22 -2.77
N PHE A 44 -4.50 10.26 -3.70
CA PHE A 44 -4.22 8.87 -3.36
C PHE A 44 -2.81 8.68 -2.76
N ALA A 45 -1.79 9.37 -3.26
CA ALA A 45 -0.45 9.35 -2.67
C ALA A 45 -0.43 9.86 -1.21
N MET A 46 -1.26 10.87 -0.88
CA MET A 46 -1.47 11.30 0.50
C MET A 46 -2.15 10.23 1.37
N VAL A 47 -3.15 9.51 0.83
CA VAL A 47 -3.77 8.37 1.53
C VAL A 47 -2.75 7.25 1.81
N LEU A 48 -1.85 7.00 0.86
CA LEU A 48 -0.76 6.03 0.99
C LEU A 48 0.36 6.51 1.93
N GLY A 49 0.39 7.80 2.28
CA GLY A 49 1.45 8.41 3.09
C GLY A 49 2.75 8.65 2.34
N THR A 50 2.78 8.52 1.01
CA THR A 50 3.96 8.75 0.18
C THR A 50 4.10 10.21 -0.27
N LEU A 51 3.10 11.03 0.02
CA LEU A 51 3.09 12.47 -0.22
C LEU A 51 2.51 13.19 1.00
N GLY A 52 3.19 14.23 1.48
CA GLY A 52 2.66 15.11 2.52
C GLY A 52 1.74 16.20 1.97
N SER A 53 0.90 16.76 2.82
CA SER A 53 0.13 17.97 2.54
C SER A 53 1.00 19.24 2.73
N ASP A 54 0.65 20.33 2.05
CA ASP A 54 1.26 21.63 2.34
C ASP A 54 0.63 22.28 3.58
N THR A 55 -0.69 22.09 3.72
CA THR A 55 -1.48 22.56 4.85
C THR A 55 -2.58 21.54 5.15
N GLY A 56 -3.09 21.57 6.38
CA GLY A 56 -4.08 20.61 6.84
C GLY A 56 -3.48 19.23 7.12
N ASP A 57 -4.32 18.29 7.53
CA ASP A 57 -3.88 16.97 8.01
C ASP A 57 -4.70 15.82 7.40
N VAL A 58 -4.02 14.70 7.17
CA VAL A 58 -4.60 13.46 6.66
C VAL A 58 -4.44 12.37 7.72
N ARG A 59 -5.55 11.95 8.30
CA ARG A 59 -5.58 10.99 9.41
C ARG A 59 -6.24 9.69 8.99
N ARG A 60 -5.65 8.57 9.38
CA ARG A 60 -6.24 7.22 9.29
C ARG A 60 -5.93 6.43 10.56
N PRO A 61 -6.76 5.44 10.94
CA PRO A 61 -6.45 4.56 12.07
C PRO A 61 -5.14 3.80 11.82
N ALA A 62 -4.31 3.66 12.86
CA ALA A 62 -2.99 3.05 12.75
C ALA A 62 -3.03 1.58 12.29
N GLY A 63 -4.09 0.84 12.66
CA GLY A 63 -4.28 -0.56 12.26
C GLY A 63 -4.93 -0.77 10.90
N TRP A 64 -5.10 0.27 10.07
CA TRP A 64 -5.64 0.10 8.73
C TRP A 64 -4.54 -0.31 7.75
N GLU A 65 -4.68 -1.51 7.20
CA GLU A 65 -3.94 -1.94 6.02
C GLU A 65 -4.52 -1.29 4.76
N ILE A 66 -3.64 -0.86 3.85
CA ILE A 66 -4.04 -0.29 2.57
C ILE A 66 -3.49 -1.17 1.46
N ALA A 67 -4.39 -1.82 0.73
CA ALA A 67 -4.09 -2.38 -0.57
C ALA A 67 -4.27 -1.30 -1.65
N HIS A 68 -3.32 -1.20 -2.57
CA HIS A 68 -3.37 -0.25 -3.67
C HIS A 68 -3.02 -0.94 -4.99
N VAL A 69 -3.72 -0.56 -6.05
CA VAL A 69 -3.40 -0.99 -7.42
C VAL A 69 -2.74 0.19 -8.12
N ALA A 70 -1.52 -0.02 -8.60
CA ALA A 70 -0.81 1.00 -9.35
C ALA A 70 -1.55 1.33 -10.65
N GLN A 71 -1.45 2.59 -11.09
CA GLN A 71 -2.11 3.05 -12.32
C GLN A 71 -1.55 2.37 -13.57
N GLU A 72 -0.26 1.99 -13.54
CA GLU A 72 0.42 1.26 -14.60
C GLU A 72 1.17 0.09 -13.97
N MET A 73 1.11 -1.07 -14.62
CA MET A 73 1.92 -2.23 -14.22
C MET A 73 3.25 -2.16 -14.96
N PRO A 74 4.39 -2.33 -14.27
CA PRO A 74 5.67 -2.41 -14.93
C PRO A 74 5.71 -3.63 -15.86
N ALA A 75 6.41 -3.50 -16.99
CA ALA A 75 6.68 -4.65 -17.85
C ALA A 75 7.53 -5.66 -17.07
N THR A 76 7.05 -6.89 -16.97
CA THR A 76 7.74 -7.98 -16.26
C THR A 76 7.79 -9.22 -17.14
N THR A 77 8.89 -9.96 -17.06
CA THR A 77 9.04 -11.30 -17.65
C THR A 77 8.63 -12.41 -16.68
N GLN A 78 8.25 -12.04 -15.46
CA GLN A 78 7.79 -12.96 -14.42
C GLN A 78 6.48 -13.64 -14.83
N THR A 79 6.28 -14.88 -14.37
CA THR A 79 5.01 -15.57 -14.55
C THR A 79 3.90 -14.85 -13.79
N ALA A 80 2.66 -14.91 -14.30
CA ALA A 80 1.52 -14.30 -13.63
C ALA A 80 1.31 -14.85 -12.20
N ILE A 81 1.59 -16.14 -12.00
CA ILE A 81 1.48 -16.79 -10.68
C ILE A 81 2.49 -16.17 -9.71
N ASP A 82 3.76 -16.09 -10.10
CA ASP A 82 4.79 -15.54 -9.23
C ASP A 82 4.55 -14.06 -8.92
N PHE A 83 4.06 -13.29 -9.90
CA PHE A 83 3.74 -11.88 -9.69
C PHE A 83 2.61 -11.68 -8.67
N VAL A 84 1.59 -12.55 -8.69
CA VAL A 84 0.50 -12.50 -7.69
C VAL A 84 1.01 -12.92 -6.32
N LEU A 85 1.82 -13.99 -6.25
CA LEU A 85 2.41 -14.45 -5.00
C LEU A 85 3.38 -13.43 -4.39
N ASP A 86 4.06 -12.63 -5.21
CA ASP A 86 4.90 -11.51 -4.75
C ASP A 86 4.12 -10.41 -4.03
N GLY A 87 2.81 -10.32 -4.28
CA GLY A 87 1.92 -9.43 -3.54
C GLY A 87 1.79 -9.79 -2.05
N ASP A 88 2.05 -11.06 -1.70
CA ASP A 88 2.10 -11.51 -0.31
C ASP A 88 3.54 -11.42 0.23
N GLY A 89 3.84 -10.28 0.85
CA GLY A 89 5.14 -10.04 1.46
C GLY A 89 5.46 -11.00 2.62
N GLY A 90 4.46 -11.51 3.33
CA GLY A 90 4.62 -12.46 4.43
C GLY A 90 5.07 -13.82 3.91
N LEU A 91 4.34 -14.36 2.92
CA LEU A 91 4.69 -15.59 2.23
C LEU A 91 6.10 -15.52 1.64
N ARG A 92 6.42 -14.45 0.89
CA ARG A 92 7.75 -14.30 0.29
C ARG A 92 8.87 -14.17 1.31
N ARG A 93 8.61 -13.57 2.47
CA ARG A 93 9.57 -13.52 3.57
C ARG A 93 9.85 -14.93 4.09
N LEU A 94 8.82 -15.69 4.44
CA LEU A 94 8.98 -17.05 4.97
C LEU A 94 9.67 -17.99 3.97
N GLN A 95 9.32 -17.90 2.68
CA GLN A 95 9.97 -18.69 1.63
C GLN A 95 11.49 -18.40 1.52
N ARG A 96 11.90 -17.14 1.66
CA ARG A 96 13.33 -16.76 1.67
C ARG A 96 14.04 -17.28 2.92
N GLU A 97 13.44 -17.06 4.10
CA GLU A 97 14.03 -17.52 5.36
C GLU A 97 14.17 -19.05 5.41
N LEU A 98 13.23 -19.78 4.80
CA LEU A 98 13.28 -21.24 4.71
C LEU A 98 14.45 -21.68 3.82
N ALA A 99 14.61 -21.07 2.64
CA ALA A 99 15.73 -21.36 1.75
C ALA A 99 17.09 -21.08 2.41
N ASP A 100 17.20 -20.00 3.18
CA ASP A 100 18.42 -19.68 3.93
C ASP A 100 18.71 -20.73 5.03
N ALA A 101 17.67 -21.17 5.75
CA ALA A 101 17.79 -22.20 6.78
C ALA A 101 18.17 -23.58 6.21
N GLU A 102 17.63 -23.94 5.04
CA GLU A 102 17.99 -25.15 4.29
C GLU A 102 19.46 -25.14 3.88
N GLN A 103 19.97 -23.99 3.38
CA GLN A 103 21.38 -23.85 3.02
C GLN A 103 22.30 -23.94 4.24
N ALA A 104 21.85 -23.45 5.40
CA ALA A 104 22.57 -23.55 6.66
C ALA A 104 22.44 -24.93 7.35
N ALA A 105 21.60 -25.83 6.83
CA ALA A 105 21.22 -27.09 7.44
C ALA A 105 20.68 -26.95 8.89
N ASP A 106 19.97 -25.85 9.17
CA ASP A 106 19.36 -25.58 10.47
C ASP A 106 17.98 -26.24 10.57
N GLY A 107 17.96 -27.51 10.96
CA GLY A 107 16.75 -28.33 11.02
C GLY A 107 15.66 -27.81 11.98
N GLU A 108 16.05 -27.14 13.06
CA GLU A 108 15.09 -26.56 14.01
C GLU A 108 14.37 -25.37 13.36
N ARG A 109 15.14 -24.47 12.72
CA ARG A 109 14.57 -23.31 12.03
C ARG A 109 13.72 -23.71 10.83
N ILE A 110 14.13 -24.72 10.07
CA ILE A 110 13.33 -25.30 8.96
C ILE A 110 11.96 -25.77 9.47
N ALA A 111 11.92 -26.55 10.55
CA ALA A 111 10.66 -27.06 11.10
C ALA A 111 9.74 -25.94 11.57
N HIS A 112 10.28 -24.90 12.23
CA HIS A 112 9.51 -23.74 12.67
C HIS A 112 8.89 -22.97 11.48
N LEU A 113 9.70 -22.69 10.46
CA LEU A 113 9.26 -21.94 9.28
C LEU A 113 8.20 -22.70 8.46
N HIS A 114 8.28 -24.04 8.38
CA HIS A 114 7.21 -24.85 7.79
C HIS A 114 5.89 -24.73 8.57
N ALA A 115 5.94 -24.77 9.90
CA ALA A 115 4.74 -24.60 10.72
C ALA A 115 4.11 -23.19 10.56
N GLU A 116 4.93 -22.15 10.41
CA GLU A 116 4.46 -20.80 10.10
C GLU A 116 3.82 -20.71 8.71
N LEU A 117 4.43 -21.33 7.69
CA LEU A 117 3.90 -21.36 6.33
C LEU A 117 2.52 -22.02 6.26
N ASP A 118 2.32 -23.11 7.00
CA ASP A 118 1.02 -23.80 7.10
C ASP A 118 -0.09 -22.90 7.70
N HIS A 119 0.28 -21.87 8.47
CA HIS A 119 -0.67 -20.97 9.13
C HIS A 119 -1.01 -19.71 8.31
N ILE A 120 -0.23 -19.39 7.27
CA ILE A 120 -0.47 -18.21 6.41
C ILE A 120 -1.59 -18.43 5.37
N GLY A 121 -2.13 -19.64 5.26
CA GLY A 121 -3.22 -20.02 4.34
C GLY A 121 -4.63 -19.62 4.77
#